data_AF-A0A563D0M0-F1
#
_entry.id   AF-A0A563D0M0-F1
#
_cell.length_a   1.000
_cell.length_b   1.000
_cell.length_c   1.000
_cell.angle_alpha   90.00
_cell.angle_beta   90.00
_cell.angle_gamma   90.00
#
_symmetry.space_group_name_H-M   'P 1'
#
loop_
_entity.id
_entity.type
_entity.pdbx_description
1 polymer ?
#
loop_
_entity_poly.entity_id
_entity_poly.type
_entity_poly.pdbx_seq_one_letter_code
_entity_poly.pdbx_strand_id
1 'polypeptide(L)'
;MKFKPFTKKYDFSEKAPTSDFPAYFAQPLFNWFLEVADYANVLDKYNRYYLKQSFRNSLQITFHETVPEEFKDFFKYVYTDSDRTANYIALWLQNYTRQSQAIQLEHILRQGNSAYQVSLVKKDAGKYDTGVYDLVMRVPDEIKKSSADALKNNLLMEAWQLAYSRKPDDERVVTKCCNFLEGYLGKKYFPKDPKPQLKKFVHAFQNKPSMLKYLGDTIVNPKNALTDLLVNVSDIRGQHTEGNGRTPTHEEAIFVLHATIFIWNIDNGATR
;
A
#
# COMPACT_ATOMS: atom_id res chain seq x y z
N MET A 1 -17.63 -26.64 1.28
CA MET A 1 -16.76 -26.12 0.19
C MET A 1 -15.50 -26.98 0.12
N LYS A 2 -15.02 -27.34 -1.09
CA LYS A 2 -13.70 -27.99 -1.28
C LYS A 2 -12.60 -26.93 -1.07
N PHE A 3 -11.51 -27.29 -0.38
CA PHE A 3 -10.33 -26.46 -0.20
C PHE A 3 -9.82 -26.00 -1.59
N LYS A 4 -9.74 -24.68 -1.80
CA LYS A 4 -9.10 -24.10 -2.99
C LYS A 4 -7.67 -23.72 -2.58
N PRO A 5 -6.62 -24.23 -3.26
CA PRO A 5 -5.25 -23.83 -3.00
C PRO A 5 -5.09 -22.31 -3.24
N PHE A 6 -4.02 -21.72 -2.69
CA PHE A 6 -3.75 -20.28 -2.74
C PHE A 6 -3.87 -19.74 -4.17
N THR A 7 -4.96 -19.01 -4.44
CA THR A 7 -5.28 -18.56 -5.83
C THR A 7 -4.56 -17.28 -6.22
N LYS A 8 -3.95 -16.57 -5.25
CA LYS A 8 -3.18 -15.36 -5.46
C LYS A 8 -1.69 -15.61 -5.25
N LYS A 9 -0.86 -14.95 -6.07
CA LYS A 9 0.59 -14.91 -5.90
C LYS A 9 0.91 -14.29 -4.55
N TYR A 10 1.47 -15.11 -3.68
CA TYR A 10 1.92 -14.73 -2.37
C TYR A 10 3.34 -14.20 -2.51
N ASP A 11 3.58 -12.95 -2.07
CA ASP A 11 4.91 -12.35 -2.10
C ASP A 11 5.43 -12.27 -0.66
N PHE A 12 6.46 -13.05 -0.37
CA PHE A 12 7.14 -13.05 0.93
C PHE A 12 8.04 -11.82 1.04
N SER A 13 8.05 -11.18 2.21
CA SER A 13 8.92 -10.05 2.50
C SER A 13 10.31 -10.52 2.91
N GLU A 14 11.36 -9.96 2.29
CA GLU A 14 12.72 -9.90 2.88
C GLU A 14 12.96 -8.59 3.67
N LYS A 15 12.04 -7.62 3.56
CA LYS A 15 12.09 -6.34 4.28
C LYS A 15 10.80 -6.15 5.08
N ALA A 16 10.93 -6.21 6.40
CA ALA A 16 9.88 -5.99 7.38
C ALA A 16 9.40 -4.53 7.35
N PRO A 17 8.09 -4.24 7.21
CA PRO A 17 7.53 -3.03 7.79
C PRO A 17 7.51 -3.22 9.31
N THR A 18 8.30 -2.41 10.01
CA THR A 18 8.55 -2.45 11.47
C THR A 18 7.33 -2.03 12.31
N SER A 19 6.20 -2.69 12.11
CA SER A 19 5.00 -2.53 12.93
C SER A 19 4.79 -3.78 13.76
N ASP A 20 5.14 -3.70 15.04
CA ASP A 20 4.89 -4.80 15.97
C ASP A 20 3.40 -5.06 16.19
N PHE A 21 3.08 -6.28 16.63
CA PHE A 21 1.78 -6.64 17.20
C PHE A 21 1.90 -6.79 18.73
N PRO A 22 1.75 -5.70 19.50
CA PRO A 22 1.83 -5.74 20.97
C PRO A 22 0.90 -6.76 21.60
N ALA A 23 1.27 -7.32 22.75
CA ALA A 23 0.58 -8.45 23.41
C ALA A 23 -0.96 -8.30 23.55
N TYR A 24 -1.49 -7.08 23.62
CA TYR A 24 -2.94 -6.84 23.67
C TYR A 24 -3.69 -7.25 22.38
N PHE A 25 -2.99 -7.44 21.26
CA PHE A 25 -3.56 -7.99 20.02
C PHE A 25 -3.72 -9.52 20.05
N ALA A 26 -3.03 -10.22 20.96
CA ALA A 26 -2.94 -11.68 20.93
C ALA A 26 -4.33 -12.34 21.02
N GLN A 27 -5.15 -11.98 22.01
CA GLN A 27 -6.46 -12.60 22.17
C GLN A 27 -7.46 -12.21 21.07
N PRO A 28 -7.59 -10.92 20.67
CA PRO A 28 -8.43 -10.54 19.53
C PRO A 28 -8.04 -11.24 18.23
N LEU A 29 -6.75 -11.31 17.91
CA LEU A 29 -6.29 -11.98 16.70
C LEU A 29 -6.47 -13.50 16.78
N PHE A 30 -6.24 -14.12 17.94
CA PHE A 30 -6.53 -15.55 18.13
C PHE A 30 -8.00 -15.87 17.81
N ASN A 31 -8.92 -15.08 18.36
CA ASN A 31 -10.36 -15.25 18.14
C ASN A 31 -10.70 -15.08 16.66
N TRP A 32 -10.13 -14.07 16.01
CA TRP A 32 -10.33 -13.82 14.58
C TRP A 32 -9.81 -14.97 13.72
N PHE A 33 -8.56 -15.43 13.94
CA PHE A 33 -7.98 -16.56 13.22
C PHE A 33 -8.84 -17.82 13.39
N LEU A 34 -9.32 -18.10 14.62
CA LEU A 34 -10.15 -19.27 14.89
C LEU A 34 -11.49 -19.21 14.15
N GLU A 35 -12.14 -18.04 14.13
CA GLU A 35 -13.39 -17.83 13.40
C GLU A 35 -13.21 -18.04 11.90
N VAL A 36 -12.15 -17.48 11.31
CA VAL A 36 -11.87 -17.68 9.88
C VAL A 36 -11.52 -19.15 9.61
N ALA A 37 -10.84 -19.84 10.54
CA ALA A 37 -10.39 -21.22 10.36
C ALA A 37 -11.57 -22.19 10.31
N ASP A 38 -12.53 -21.98 11.21
CA ASP A 38 -13.77 -22.73 11.27
C ASP A 38 -14.59 -22.49 10.00
N TYR A 39 -14.76 -21.22 9.61
CA TYR A 39 -15.46 -20.85 8.38
C TYR A 39 -14.82 -21.46 7.12
N ALA A 40 -13.49 -21.40 7.01
CA ALA A 40 -12.74 -21.96 5.89
C ALA A 40 -12.73 -23.51 5.89
N ASN A 41 -13.27 -24.14 6.93
CA ASN A 41 -13.27 -25.59 7.13
C ASN A 41 -11.85 -26.16 7.03
N VAL A 42 -10.89 -25.49 7.68
CA VAL A 42 -9.49 -25.94 7.77
C VAL A 42 -9.14 -26.55 9.13
N LEU A 43 -10.11 -26.57 10.06
CA LEU A 43 -10.04 -27.27 11.34
C LEU A 43 -10.48 -28.73 11.19
N ASP A 44 -9.89 -29.63 11.97
CA ASP A 44 -10.25 -31.04 11.97
C ASP A 44 -11.71 -31.26 12.43
N LYS A 45 -12.38 -32.22 11.78
CA LYS A 45 -13.82 -32.48 12.00
C LYS A 45 -14.10 -33.10 13.37
N TYR A 46 -13.16 -33.88 13.88
CA TYR A 46 -13.28 -34.63 15.14
C TYR A 46 -12.63 -33.89 16.31
N ASN A 47 -11.62 -33.06 16.02
CA ASN A 47 -11.03 -32.16 17.00
C ASN A 47 -10.88 -30.73 16.45
N ARG A 48 -11.90 -29.90 16.67
CA ARG A 48 -11.97 -28.52 16.15
C ARG A 48 -10.82 -27.59 16.57
N TYR A 49 -9.94 -28.03 17.47
CA TYR A 49 -8.74 -27.28 17.88
C TYR A 49 -7.47 -27.71 17.14
N TYR A 50 -7.59 -28.54 16.10
CA TYR A 50 -6.46 -29.04 15.31
C TYR A 50 -6.62 -28.59 13.86
N LEU A 51 -5.54 -28.19 13.20
CA LEU A 51 -5.53 -27.89 11.77
C LEU A 51 -5.53 -29.19 10.96
N LYS A 52 -6.33 -29.25 9.89
CA LYS A 52 -6.30 -30.38 8.94
C LYS A 52 -4.90 -30.57 8.37
N GLN A 53 -4.45 -31.81 8.28
CA GLN A 53 -3.14 -32.16 7.72
C GLN A 53 -2.92 -31.57 6.31
N SER A 54 -3.95 -31.60 5.45
CA SER A 54 -3.86 -31.06 4.09
C SER A 54 -3.62 -29.55 4.06
N PHE A 55 -4.19 -28.83 5.02
CA PHE A 55 -4.00 -27.38 5.15
C PHE A 55 -2.61 -27.07 5.69
N ARG A 56 -2.18 -27.77 6.74
CA ARG A 56 -0.82 -27.67 7.29
C ARG A 56 0.24 -27.92 6.23
N ASN A 57 0.13 -29.00 5.45
CA ASN A 57 1.05 -29.31 4.37
C ASN A 57 1.13 -28.15 3.35
N SER A 58 -0.01 -27.52 3.04
CA SER A 58 -0.05 -26.37 2.11
C SER A 58 0.68 -25.15 2.69
N LEU A 59 0.49 -24.86 3.98
CA LEU A 59 1.23 -23.81 4.69
C LEU A 59 2.72 -24.12 4.75
N GLN A 60 3.11 -25.35 5.09
CA GLN A 60 4.51 -25.77 5.15
C GLN A 60 5.23 -25.61 3.80
N ILE A 61 4.57 -25.98 2.70
CA ILE A 61 5.11 -25.78 1.34
C ILE A 61 5.24 -24.29 1.01
N THR A 62 4.27 -23.49 1.43
CA THR A 62 4.19 -22.07 1.10
C THR A 62 5.24 -21.28 1.89
N PHE A 63 5.30 -21.48 3.20
CA PHE A 63 6.19 -20.74 4.10
C PHE A 63 7.57 -21.38 4.27
N HIS A 64 7.78 -22.60 3.78
CA HIS A 64 9.01 -23.38 4.03
C HIS A 64 9.33 -23.57 5.52
N GLU A 65 8.29 -23.66 6.35
CA GLU A 65 8.39 -23.76 7.81
C GLU A 65 7.58 -24.95 8.34
N THR A 66 7.93 -25.49 9.51
CA THR A 66 7.12 -26.50 10.19
C THR A 66 5.96 -25.85 10.93
N VAL A 67 4.73 -26.27 10.60
CA VAL A 67 3.50 -25.68 11.15
C VAL A 67 2.91 -26.58 12.24
N PRO A 68 2.69 -26.07 13.47
CA PRO A 68 2.06 -26.83 14.56
C PRO A 68 0.68 -27.38 14.18
N GLU A 69 0.29 -28.48 14.79
CA GLU A 69 -1.02 -29.10 14.54
C GLU A 69 -2.14 -28.47 15.36
N GLU A 70 -1.89 -28.29 16.65
CA GLU A 70 -2.83 -27.64 17.56
C GLU A 70 -2.95 -26.16 17.20
N PHE A 71 -4.19 -25.69 17.09
CA PHE A 71 -4.50 -24.34 16.66
C PHE A 71 -3.91 -23.29 17.60
N LYS A 72 -3.88 -23.58 18.90
CA LYS A 72 -3.27 -22.70 19.90
C LYS A 72 -1.77 -22.54 19.69
N ASP A 73 -1.08 -23.65 19.43
CA ASP A 73 0.36 -23.64 19.16
C ASP A 73 0.67 -23.03 17.81
N PHE A 74 -0.17 -23.27 16.81
CA PHE A 74 -0.11 -22.60 15.51
C PHE A 74 -0.23 -21.10 15.66
N PHE A 75 -1.23 -20.60 16.39
CA PHE A 75 -1.40 -19.17 16.61
C PHE A 75 -0.20 -18.58 17.37
N LYS A 76 0.25 -19.24 18.44
CA LYS A 76 1.44 -18.81 19.18
C LYS A 76 2.65 -18.69 18.25
N TYR A 77 2.86 -19.69 17.40
CA TYR A 77 3.91 -19.71 16.40
C TYR A 77 3.78 -18.55 15.39
N VAL A 78 2.58 -18.27 14.88
CA VAL A 78 2.32 -17.11 14.01
C VAL A 78 2.65 -15.80 14.72
N TYR A 79 2.16 -15.65 15.95
CA TYR A 79 2.19 -14.41 16.72
C TYR A 79 3.56 -14.04 17.30
N THR A 80 4.47 -15.01 17.45
CA THR A 80 5.83 -14.75 17.99
C THR A 80 6.70 -13.84 17.11
N ASP A 81 6.32 -13.63 15.86
CA ASP A 81 7.05 -12.81 14.90
C ASP A 81 6.09 -11.88 14.16
N SER A 82 6.41 -10.58 14.13
CA SER A 82 5.53 -9.54 13.57
C SER A 82 5.35 -9.71 12.06
N ASP A 83 6.41 -10.07 11.33
CA ASP A 83 6.34 -10.30 9.89
C ASP A 83 5.52 -11.54 9.56
N ARG A 84 5.73 -12.63 10.29
CA ARG A 84 4.92 -13.84 10.19
C ARG A 84 3.46 -13.51 10.46
N THR A 85 3.17 -12.74 11.52
CA THR A 85 1.79 -12.31 11.83
C THR A 85 1.16 -11.55 10.66
N ALA A 86 1.85 -10.53 10.13
CA ALA A 86 1.35 -9.73 9.01
C ALA A 86 1.17 -10.57 7.73
N ASN A 87 2.11 -11.47 7.45
CA ASN A 87 2.02 -12.42 6.35
C ASN A 87 0.75 -13.29 6.53
N TYR A 88 0.65 -14.05 7.61
CA TYR A 88 -0.50 -14.93 7.82
C TYR A 88 -1.83 -14.16 7.79
N ILE A 89 -1.93 -12.95 8.36
CA ILE A 89 -3.14 -12.13 8.20
C ILE A 89 -3.44 -11.87 6.71
N ALA A 90 -2.45 -11.46 5.91
CA ALA A 90 -2.63 -11.23 4.47
C ALA A 90 -3.06 -12.50 3.72
N LEU A 91 -2.46 -13.66 4.01
CA LEU A 91 -2.87 -14.95 3.42
C LEU A 91 -4.34 -15.23 3.66
N TRP A 92 -4.77 -15.07 4.90
CA TRP A 92 -6.12 -15.37 5.32
C TRP A 92 -7.11 -14.38 4.70
N LEU A 93 -6.77 -13.08 4.68
CA LEU A 93 -7.53 -12.05 3.97
C LEU A 93 -7.74 -12.38 2.48
N GLN A 94 -6.65 -12.77 1.82
CA GLN A 94 -6.60 -12.99 0.38
C GLN A 94 -7.20 -14.34 -0.08
N ASN A 95 -7.48 -15.28 0.82
CA ASN A 95 -7.93 -16.62 0.42
C ASN A 95 -9.17 -17.14 1.17
N TYR A 96 -9.40 -16.71 2.41
CA TYR A 96 -10.37 -17.36 3.30
C TYR A 96 -11.40 -16.42 3.92
N THR A 97 -11.09 -15.14 4.04
CA THR A 97 -11.99 -14.20 4.73
C THR A 97 -13.16 -13.74 3.86
N ARG A 98 -14.33 -13.58 4.50
CA ARG A 98 -15.49 -12.84 3.99
C ARG A 98 -15.51 -11.41 4.51
N GLN A 99 -16.45 -10.60 4.00
CA GLN A 99 -16.61 -9.21 4.42
C GLN A 99 -16.76 -9.02 5.94
N SER A 100 -17.57 -9.82 6.63
CA SER A 100 -17.78 -9.68 8.07
C SER A 100 -16.49 -9.86 8.87
N GLN A 101 -15.71 -10.87 8.51
CA GLN A 101 -14.40 -11.18 9.13
C GLN A 101 -13.35 -10.12 8.79
N ALA A 102 -13.37 -9.59 7.56
CA ALA A 102 -12.50 -8.49 7.16
C ALA A 102 -12.81 -7.19 7.94
N ILE A 103 -14.10 -6.88 8.13
CA ILE A 103 -14.54 -5.73 8.94
C ILE A 103 -14.14 -5.91 10.42
N GLN A 104 -14.33 -7.11 10.97
CA GLN A 104 -13.93 -7.43 12.34
C GLN A 104 -12.42 -7.27 12.53
N LEU A 105 -11.61 -7.75 11.59
CA LEU A 105 -10.16 -7.56 11.65
C LEU A 105 -9.80 -6.06 11.59
N GLU A 106 -10.39 -5.30 10.67
CA GLU A 106 -10.13 -3.86 10.61
C GLU A 106 -10.48 -3.16 11.93
N HIS A 107 -11.56 -3.58 12.59
CA HIS A 107 -11.92 -3.06 13.90
C HIS A 107 -10.85 -3.37 14.96
N ILE A 108 -10.36 -4.62 15.01
CA ILE A 108 -9.28 -5.05 15.90
C ILE A 108 -8.02 -4.21 15.65
N LEU A 109 -7.59 -4.12 14.38
CA LEU A 109 -6.40 -3.36 13.96
C LEU A 109 -6.52 -1.89 14.32
N ARG A 110 -7.68 -1.28 14.08
CA ARG A 110 -7.94 0.13 14.37
C ARG A 110 -7.96 0.42 15.87
N GLN A 111 -8.66 -0.39 16.67
CA GLN A 111 -8.74 -0.20 18.12
C GLN A 111 -7.38 -0.40 18.80
N GLY A 112 -6.57 -1.33 18.31
CA GLY A 112 -5.22 -1.55 18.80
C GLY A 112 -4.17 -0.60 18.23
N ASN A 113 -4.58 0.42 17.46
CA ASN A 113 -3.70 1.40 16.81
C ASN A 113 -2.61 0.78 15.92
N SER A 114 -2.96 -0.26 15.16
CA SER A 114 -2.05 -0.90 14.22
C SER A 114 -1.69 0.03 13.07
N ALA A 115 -0.42 -0.01 12.65
CA ALA A 115 0.03 0.62 11.41
C ALA A 115 -0.54 -0.05 10.16
N TYR A 116 -1.24 -1.18 10.30
CA TYR A 116 -1.93 -1.86 9.20
C TYR A 116 -3.44 -1.57 9.20
N GLN A 117 -4.03 -1.67 8.02
CA GLN A 117 -5.48 -1.66 7.80
C GLN A 117 -5.87 -2.73 6.78
N VAL A 118 -7.13 -3.17 6.83
CA VAL A 118 -7.71 -4.03 5.81
C VAL A 118 -8.22 -3.18 4.64
N SER A 119 -7.83 -3.54 3.43
CA SER A 119 -8.28 -2.86 2.21
C SER A 119 -9.05 -3.81 1.28
N LEU A 120 -10.11 -3.29 0.67
CA LEU A 120 -10.82 -3.98 -0.41
C LEU A 120 -10.09 -3.75 -1.74
N VAL A 121 -9.48 -4.80 -2.29
CA VAL A 121 -8.71 -4.72 -3.53
C VAL A 121 -9.55 -4.88 -4.80
N LYS A 122 -10.77 -5.43 -4.70
CA LYS A 122 -11.73 -5.54 -5.81
C LYS A 122 -13.05 -4.86 -5.44
N LYS A 123 -13.33 -3.70 -6.01
CA LYS A 123 -14.48 -2.85 -5.64
C LYS A 123 -15.83 -3.42 -6.11
N ASP A 124 -15.82 -4.28 -7.12
CA ASP A 124 -16.98 -4.97 -7.69
C ASP A 124 -17.38 -6.24 -6.91
N ALA A 125 -16.57 -6.65 -5.93
CA ALA A 125 -16.82 -7.84 -5.15
C ALA A 125 -18.03 -7.69 -4.21
N GLY A 126 -18.87 -8.72 -4.18
CA GLY A 126 -20.03 -8.81 -3.29
C GLY A 126 -19.64 -9.19 -1.85
N LYS A 127 -20.61 -9.07 -0.94
CA LYS A 127 -20.42 -9.35 0.51
C LYS A 127 -19.93 -10.77 0.84
N TYR A 128 -20.14 -11.71 -0.08
CA TYR A 128 -19.85 -13.14 0.09
C TYR A 128 -18.54 -13.58 -0.58
N ASP A 129 -17.86 -12.67 -1.29
CA ASP A 129 -16.68 -13.01 -2.06
C ASP A 129 -15.46 -13.11 -1.15
N THR A 130 -14.74 -14.23 -1.29
CA THR A 130 -13.43 -14.45 -0.65
C THR A 130 -12.30 -14.00 -1.55
N GLY A 131 -11.19 -13.57 -0.95
CA GLY A 131 -9.99 -13.20 -1.70
C GLY A 131 -10.07 -11.87 -2.42
N VAL A 132 -10.83 -10.94 -1.85
CA VAL A 132 -11.01 -9.58 -2.35
C VAL A 132 -10.49 -8.53 -1.36
N TYR A 133 -9.93 -8.98 -0.23
CA TYR A 133 -9.32 -8.16 0.79
C TYR A 133 -7.80 -8.38 0.85
N ASP A 134 -7.09 -7.39 1.37
CA ASP A 134 -5.65 -7.45 1.63
C ASP A 134 -5.26 -6.63 2.87
N LEU A 135 -4.07 -6.87 3.39
CA LEU A 135 -3.46 -6.08 4.47
C LEU A 135 -2.54 -5.02 3.85
N VAL A 136 -2.79 -3.75 4.18
CA VAL A 136 -2.00 -2.61 3.66
C VAL A 136 -1.60 -1.69 4.79
N MET A 137 -0.65 -0.80 4.54
CA MET A 137 -0.28 0.25 5.49
C MET A 137 -1.47 1.21 5.71
N ARG A 138 -1.68 1.59 6.97
CA ARG A 138 -2.69 2.53 7.40
C ARG A 138 -2.26 3.93 6.97
N VAL A 139 -3.19 4.63 6.34
CA VAL A 139 -3.01 6.04 5.96
C VAL A 139 -4.05 6.86 6.72
N PRO A 140 -3.66 7.99 7.35
CA PRO A 140 -4.60 8.91 7.99
C PRO A 140 -5.76 9.30 7.06
N ASP A 141 -6.96 9.43 7.62
CA ASP A 141 -8.17 9.68 6.84
C ASP A 141 -8.15 11.07 6.18
N GLU A 142 -7.47 12.04 6.81
CA GLU A 142 -7.24 13.37 6.26
C GLU A 142 -6.42 13.31 4.97
N ILE A 143 -5.38 12.48 4.95
CA ILE A 143 -4.51 12.28 3.78
C ILE A 143 -5.28 11.53 2.68
N LYS A 144 -6.08 10.51 3.03
CA LYS A 144 -6.96 9.83 2.06
C LYS A 144 -7.95 10.82 1.43
N LYS A 145 -8.56 11.69 2.24
CA LYS A 145 -9.53 12.68 1.80
C LYS A 145 -8.89 13.73 0.88
N SER A 146 -7.72 14.26 1.22
CA SER A 146 -7.01 15.23 0.38
C SER A 146 -6.49 14.63 -0.93
N SER A 147 -6.29 13.31 -0.98
CA SER A 147 -5.75 12.61 -2.15
C SER A 147 -6.83 12.06 -3.09
N ALA A 148 -8.08 11.94 -2.62
CA ALA A 148 -9.14 11.19 -3.30
C ALA A 148 -9.38 11.60 -4.76
N ASP A 149 -9.31 12.90 -5.06
CA ASP A 149 -9.50 13.43 -6.40
C ASP A 149 -8.29 13.12 -7.31
N ALA A 150 -7.06 13.24 -6.81
CA ALA A 150 -5.83 12.90 -7.54
C ALA A 150 -5.76 11.41 -7.87
N LEU A 151 -6.18 10.57 -6.93
CA LEU A 151 -6.20 9.11 -7.07
C LEU A 151 -7.24 8.58 -8.07
N LYS A 152 -8.05 9.44 -8.70
CA LYS A 152 -8.83 9.05 -9.88
C LYS A 152 -7.93 8.79 -11.10
N ASN A 153 -6.69 9.28 -11.09
CA ASN A 153 -5.70 8.97 -12.12
C ASN A 153 -5.07 7.58 -11.89
N ASN A 154 -5.01 6.77 -12.95
CA ASN A 154 -4.49 5.40 -12.87
C ASN A 154 -3.03 5.32 -12.39
N LEU A 155 -2.14 6.20 -12.87
CA LEU A 155 -0.72 6.18 -12.46
C LEU A 155 -0.56 6.51 -10.98
N LEU A 156 -1.31 7.50 -10.48
CA LEU A 156 -1.26 7.88 -9.06
C LEU A 156 -1.94 6.85 -8.16
N MET A 157 -3.04 6.23 -8.60
CA MET A 157 -3.65 5.11 -7.88
C MET A 157 -2.69 3.92 -7.78
N GLU A 158 -2.02 3.57 -8.86
CA GLU A 158 -1.02 2.50 -8.85
C GLU A 158 0.17 2.84 -7.95
N ALA A 159 0.69 4.08 -8.02
CA ALA A 159 1.76 4.54 -7.13
C ALA A 159 1.32 4.49 -5.65
N TRP A 160 0.09 4.92 -5.35
CA TRP A 160 -0.47 4.84 -4.00
C TRP A 160 -0.56 3.40 -3.49
N GLN A 161 -1.06 2.49 -4.33
CA GLN A 161 -1.16 1.07 -3.97
C GLN A 161 0.20 0.44 -3.73
N LEU A 162 1.21 0.80 -4.52
CA LEU A 162 2.57 0.32 -4.31
C LEU A 162 3.15 0.89 -3.02
N ALA A 163 3.07 2.21 -2.81
CA ALA A 163 3.65 2.88 -1.65
C ALA A 163 3.08 2.36 -0.31
N TYR A 164 1.76 2.15 -0.24
CA TYR A 164 1.10 1.71 0.98
C TYR A 164 0.83 0.21 1.03
N SER A 165 1.37 -0.57 0.09
CA SER A 165 1.29 -2.01 0.22
C SER A 165 2.15 -2.49 1.40
N ARG A 166 1.93 -3.73 1.82
CA ARG A 166 2.78 -4.39 2.82
C ARG A 166 4.20 -4.64 2.32
N LYS A 167 4.42 -4.60 1.00
CA LYS A 167 5.73 -4.68 0.34
C LYS A 167 5.88 -3.51 -0.64
N PRO A 168 6.24 -2.32 -0.14
CA PRO A 168 6.40 -1.16 -0.99
C PRO A 168 7.38 -1.39 -2.14
N ASP A 169 7.02 -0.88 -3.31
CA ASP A 169 7.90 -0.86 -4.50
C ASP A 169 8.29 0.60 -4.75
N ASP A 170 9.23 1.07 -3.94
CA ASP A 170 9.61 2.48 -3.86
C ASP A 170 10.11 3.02 -5.21
N GLU A 171 10.82 2.20 -5.99
CA GLU A 171 11.29 2.56 -7.34
C GLU A 171 10.13 2.80 -8.30
N ARG A 172 9.16 1.87 -8.35
CA ARG A 172 7.99 2.05 -9.22
C ARG A 172 7.08 3.18 -8.74
N VAL A 173 7.02 3.45 -7.43
CA VAL A 173 6.31 4.63 -6.89
C VAL A 173 6.91 5.90 -7.48
N VAL A 174 8.22 6.10 -7.35
CA VAL A 174 8.93 7.29 -7.88
C VAL A 174 8.71 7.40 -9.39
N THR A 175 8.92 6.32 -10.14
CA THR A 175 8.77 6.32 -11.61
C THR A 175 7.35 6.69 -12.04
N LYS A 176 6.31 6.12 -11.42
CA LYS A 176 4.91 6.44 -11.76
C LYS A 176 4.55 7.88 -11.45
N CYS A 177 4.98 8.40 -10.30
CA CYS A 177 4.74 9.78 -9.91
C CYS A 177 5.43 10.77 -10.86
N CYS A 178 6.68 10.51 -11.21
CA CYS A 178 7.43 11.37 -12.12
C CYS A 178 6.87 11.33 -13.54
N ASN A 179 6.52 10.14 -14.06
CA ASN A 179 5.87 10.00 -15.36
C ASN A 179 4.51 10.73 -15.40
N PHE A 180 3.76 10.69 -14.29
CA PHE A 180 2.52 11.45 -14.16
C PHE A 180 2.79 12.96 -14.26
N LEU A 181 3.75 13.50 -13.50
CA LEU A 181 4.09 14.93 -13.53
C LEU A 181 4.58 15.38 -14.91
N GLU A 182 5.39 14.55 -15.59
CA GLU A 182 5.86 14.82 -16.96
C GLU A 182 4.72 14.92 -17.96
N GLY A 183 3.78 13.97 -17.91
CA GLY A 183 2.59 14.01 -18.75
C GLY A 183 1.67 15.19 -18.42
N TYR A 184 1.44 15.44 -17.13
CA TYR A 184 0.52 16.47 -16.64
C TYR A 184 1.04 17.89 -16.91
N LEU A 185 2.22 18.23 -16.39
CA LEU A 185 2.82 19.55 -16.54
C LEU A 185 3.30 19.78 -17.98
N GLY A 186 3.78 18.73 -18.66
CA GLY A 186 4.19 18.80 -20.06
C GLY A 186 3.04 19.24 -20.96
N LYS A 187 1.86 18.63 -20.81
CA LYS A 187 0.67 19.03 -21.56
C LYS A 187 0.23 20.47 -21.27
N LYS A 188 0.37 20.93 -20.03
CA LYS A 188 -0.10 22.26 -19.60
C LYS A 188 0.86 23.39 -19.98
N TYR A 189 2.14 23.23 -19.69
CA TYR A 189 3.14 24.29 -19.79
C TYR A 189 4.04 24.16 -21.02
N PHE A 190 4.22 22.95 -21.55
CA PHE A 190 5.12 22.67 -22.66
C PHE A 190 4.45 21.81 -23.76
N PRO A 191 3.26 22.18 -24.28
CA PRO A 191 2.47 21.33 -25.17
C PRO A 191 3.14 21.02 -26.52
N LYS A 192 4.19 21.76 -26.87
CA LYS A 192 4.98 21.56 -28.10
C LYS A 192 6.26 20.74 -27.88
N ASP A 193 6.64 20.41 -26.64
CA ASP A 193 7.80 19.54 -26.37
C ASP A 193 7.37 18.07 -26.53
N PRO A 194 7.92 17.32 -27.51
CA PRO A 194 7.56 15.92 -27.73
C PRO A 194 8.07 14.99 -26.62
N LYS A 195 9.04 15.43 -25.80
CA LYS A 195 9.62 14.67 -24.68
C LYS A 195 9.81 15.59 -23.48
N PRO A 196 8.71 15.95 -22.82
CA PRO A 196 8.76 16.86 -21.70
C PRO A 196 9.34 16.12 -20.47
N GLN A 197 10.34 16.71 -19.83
CA GLN A 197 11.10 16.09 -18.73
C GLN A 197 11.11 17.01 -17.51
N LEU A 198 11.04 16.43 -16.30
CA LEU A 198 11.00 17.21 -15.06
C LEU A 198 12.15 18.22 -14.93
N LYS A 199 13.40 17.81 -15.24
CA LYS A 199 14.57 18.72 -15.19
C LYS A 199 14.40 19.95 -16.09
N LYS A 200 13.79 19.78 -17.28
CA LYS A 200 13.52 20.91 -18.19
C LYS A 200 12.48 21.86 -17.61
N PHE A 201 11.43 21.32 -16.99
CA PHE A 201 10.39 22.13 -16.35
C PHE A 201 10.96 22.95 -15.19
N VAL A 202 11.75 22.31 -14.32
CA VAL A 202 12.44 22.96 -13.21
C VAL A 202 13.26 24.13 -13.71
N HIS A 203 14.11 23.92 -14.72
CA HIS A 203 14.94 24.98 -15.28
C HIS A 203 14.09 26.13 -15.88
N ALA A 204 13.03 25.80 -16.60
CA ALA A 204 12.13 26.80 -17.18
C ALA A 204 11.38 27.61 -16.10
N PHE A 205 10.91 26.98 -15.03
CA PHE A 205 10.24 27.67 -13.92
C PHE A 205 11.20 28.49 -13.05
N GLN A 206 12.46 28.06 -12.90
CA GLN A 206 13.49 28.87 -12.24
C GLN A 206 13.83 30.12 -13.07
N ASN A 207 14.00 29.98 -14.38
CA ASN A 207 14.31 31.12 -15.26
C ASN A 207 13.12 32.06 -15.46
N LYS A 208 11.90 31.52 -15.48
CA LYS A 208 10.66 32.30 -15.65
C LYS A 208 9.58 31.86 -14.65
N PRO A 209 9.68 32.27 -13.37
CA PRO A 209 8.73 31.86 -12.33
C PRO A 209 7.29 32.26 -12.62
N SER A 210 7.07 33.35 -13.37
CA SER A 210 5.73 33.81 -13.78
C SER A 210 5.00 32.87 -14.75
N MET A 211 5.70 31.90 -15.34
CA MET A 211 5.09 30.87 -16.19
C MET A 211 4.25 29.90 -15.36
N LEU A 212 4.66 29.64 -14.12
CA LEU A 212 3.99 28.73 -13.22
C LEU A 212 2.82 29.44 -12.55
N LYS A 213 1.61 28.92 -12.77
CA LYS A 213 0.35 29.46 -12.24
C LYS A 213 -0.37 28.41 -11.41
N TYR A 214 -0.75 28.75 -10.18
CA TYR A 214 -1.40 27.83 -9.26
C TYR A 214 -2.30 28.56 -8.25
N LEU A 215 -3.13 27.82 -7.49
CA LEU A 215 -4.06 28.40 -6.53
C LEU A 215 -3.29 29.19 -5.45
N GLY A 216 -3.56 30.49 -5.33
CA GLY A 216 -2.90 31.36 -4.35
C GLY A 216 -1.53 31.90 -4.80
N ASP A 217 -1.14 31.73 -6.07
CA ASP A 217 0.10 32.25 -6.65
C ASP A 217 0.23 33.80 -6.64
N THR A 218 -0.87 34.50 -6.38
CA THR A 218 -0.96 35.95 -6.20
C THR A 218 -0.78 36.40 -4.74
N ILE A 219 -0.89 35.48 -3.77
CA ILE A 219 -0.94 35.78 -2.33
C ILE A 219 0.34 35.35 -1.62
N VAL A 220 0.95 34.23 -2.01
CA VAL A 220 2.11 33.64 -1.30
C VAL A 220 3.44 34.11 -1.89
N ASN A 221 4.35 34.59 -1.04
CA ASN A 221 5.74 34.93 -1.40
C ASN A 221 6.69 34.29 -0.36
N PRO A 222 7.75 33.56 -0.75
CA PRO A 222 8.24 33.39 -2.12
C PRO A 222 7.54 32.29 -2.92
N LYS A 223 7.38 32.55 -4.23
CA LYS A 223 6.66 31.71 -5.22
C LYS A 223 7.37 30.41 -5.61
N ASN A 224 8.54 30.13 -5.03
CA ASN A 224 9.43 29.03 -5.39
C ASN A 224 9.05 27.70 -4.75
N ALA A 225 8.16 27.66 -3.75
CA ALA A 225 7.84 26.41 -3.03
C ALA A 225 7.47 25.23 -3.96
N LEU A 226 6.66 25.47 -5.00
CA LEU A 226 6.31 24.42 -5.96
C LEU A 226 7.50 24.03 -6.85
N THR A 227 8.30 25.01 -7.26
CA THR A 227 9.54 24.77 -8.02
C THR A 227 10.54 23.97 -7.19
N ASP A 228 10.68 24.27 -5.90
CA ASP A 228 11.57 23.56 -4.97
C ASP A 228 11.09 22.12 -4.73
N LEU A 229 9.77 21.90 -4.63
CA LEU A 229 9.20 20.54 -4.62
C LEU A 229 9.52 19.79 -5.92
N LEU A 230 9.40 20.43 -7.08
CA LEU A 230 9.75 19.82 -8.36
C LEU A 230 11.24 19.54 -8.49
N VAL A 231 12.11 20.40 -7.94
CA VAL A 231 13.56 20.15 -7.83
C VAL A 231 13.79 18.86 -7.03
N ASN A 232 13.24 18.77 -5.82
CA ASN A 232 13.43 17.60 -4.96
C ASN A 232 12.91 16.30 -5.62
N VAL A 233 11.72 16.33 -6.23
CA VAL A 233 11.18 15.17 -6.96
C VAL A 233 12.07 14.77 -8.14
N SER A 234 12.54 15.77 -8.90
CA SER A 234 13.43 15.56 -10.05
C SER A 234 14.80 15.02 -9.63
N ASP A 235 15.33 15.47 -8.51
CA ASP A 235 16.64 15.06 -7.99
C ASP A 235 16.59 13.65 -7.43
N ILE A 236 15.54 13.30 -6.67
CA ILE A 236 15.28 11.92 -6.25
C ILE A 236 15.25 11.04 -7.49
N ARG A 237 14.39 11.32 -8.49
CA ARG A 237 14.38 10.55 -9.75
C ARG A 237 15.75 10.50 -10.43
N GLY A 238 16.49 11.61 -10.47
CA GLY A 238 17.81 11.69 -11.11
C GLY A 238 18.88 10.80 -10.46
N GLN A 239 18.72 10.49 -9.18
CA GLN A 239 19.55 9.54 -8.43
C GLN A 239 19.11 8.07 -8.65
N HIS A 240 17.92 7.89 -9.23
CA HIS A 240 17.26 6.60 -9.48
C HIS A 240 16.99 6.42 -10.98
N THR A 241 18.01 6.04 -11.75
CA THR A 241 17.80 5.52 -13.10
C THR A 241 17.55 4.02 -13.04
N GLU A 242 16.46 3.56 -13.66
CA GLU A 242 16.07 2.13 -13.73
C GLU A 242 17.30 1.24 -13.96
N GLY A 243 17.70 0.50 -12.92
CA GLY A 243 18.80 -0.47 -12.94
C GLY A 243 20.24 0.07 -12.81
N ASN A 244 20.49 1.39 -12.81
CA ASN A 244 21.83 1.98 -12.72
C ASN A 244 22.04 2.95 -11.55
N GLY A 245 20.96 3.41 -10.91
CA GLY A 245 20.99 4.31 -9.75
C GLY A 245 20.90 3.58 -8.40
N ARG A 246 20.90 4.34 -7.30
CA ARG A 246 20.56 3.78 -5.98
C ARG A 246 19.06 3.45 -5.94
N THR A 247 18.60 2.57 -5.05
CA THR A 247 17.16 2.42 -4.79
C THR A 247 16.65 3.57 -3.90
N PRO A 248 15.46 4.14 -4.14
CA PRO A 248 14.87 5.13 -3.24
C PRO A 248 14.63 4.52 -1.85
N THR A 249 14.74 5.34 -0.81
CA THR A 249 14.20 4.97 0.50
C THR A 249 12.67 5.07 0.48
N HIS A 250 12.03 4.38 1.42
CA HIS A 250 10.59 4.44 1.56
C HIS A 250 10.09 5.88 1.83
N GLU A 251 10.82 6.63 2.66
CA GLU A 251 10.53 8.04 2.96
C GLU A 251 10.60 8.91 1.70
N GLU A 252 11.58 8.67 0.82
CA GLU A 252 11.71 9.39 -0.45
C GLU A 252 10.57 9.07 -1.41
N ALA A 253 10.18 7.80 -1.51
CA ALA A 253 9.05 7.41 -2.34
C ALA A 253 7.73 8.00 -1.85
N ILE A 254 7.49 7.99 -0.52
CA ILE A 254 6.33 8.61 0.12
C ILE A 254 6.34 10.13 -0.09
N PHE A 255 7.50 10.78 0.05
CA PHE A 255 7.68 12.20 -0.25
C PHE A 255 7.31 12.49 -1.71
N VAL A 256 7.84 11.74 -2.68
CA VAL A 256 7.55 11.94 -4.11
C VAL A 256 6.07 11.76 -4.41
N LEU A 257 5.42 10.74 -3.83
CA LEU A 257 3.98 10.51 -3.99
C LEU A 257 3.16 11.70 -3.48
N HIS A 258 3.42 12.14 -2.25
CA HIS A 258 2.65 13.24 -1.65
C HIS A 258 2.95 14.59 -2.29
N ALA A 259 4.21 14.86 -2.65
CA ALA A 259 4.57 16.06 -3.39
C ALA A 259 3.84 16.10 -4.73
N THR A 260 3.74 14.96 -5.43
CA THR A 260 3.02 14.85 -6.69
C THR A 260 1.52 15.13 -6.53
N ILE A 261 0.88 14.52 -5.52
CA ILE A 261 -0.54 14.76 -5.21
C ILE A 261 -0.78 16.22 -4.83
N PHE A 262 0.10 16.80 -4.02
CA PHE A 262 0.04 18.21 -3.62
C PHE A 262 0.17 19.15 -4.81
N ILE A 263 1.17 18.94 -5.67
CA ILE A 263 1.37 19.72 -6.91
C ILE A 263 0.10 19.67 -7.76
N TRP A 264 -0.47 18.48 -7.96
CA TRP A 264 -1.71 18.31 -8.72
C TRP A 264 -2.90 19.05 -8.10
N ASN A 265 -3.07 18.94 -6.78
CA ASN A 265 -4.18 19.57 -6.06
C ASN A 265 -4.12 21.11 -6.16
N ILE A 266 -2.94 21.69 -5.95
CA ILE A 266 -2.73 23.14 -6.01
C ILE A 266 -2.86 23.66 -7.45
N ASP A 267 -2.38 22.89 -8.43
CA ASP A 267 -2.43 23.27 -9.83
C ASP A 267 -3.85 23.19 -10.42
N ASN A 268 -4.64 22.18 -10.04
CA ASN A 268 -6.05 22.07 -10.41
C ASN A 268 -6.96 22.98 -9.59
N GLY A 269 -6.60 23.32 -8.36
CA GLY A 269 -7.31 24.33 -7.59
C GLY A 269 -7.29 25.69 -8.30
N ALA A 270 -6.28 25.95 -9.12
CA ALA A 270 -6.13 27.17 -9.91
C ALA A 270 -7.01 27.22 -11.16
N THR A 271 -7.58 26.09 -11.58
CA THR A 271 -8.40 25.96 -12.79
C THR A 271 -9.89 25.78 -12.49
N ARG A 272 -10.27 25.70 -11.20
CA ARG A 272 -11.65 25.82 -10.72
C ARG A 272 -11.96 27.27 -10.38
#